data_AF-A0A7C5W7E5-F1
#
_entry.id   AF-A0A7C5W7E5-F1
#
_cell.length_a   1.000
_cell.length_b   1.000
_cell.length_c   1.000
_cell.angle_alpha   90.00
_cell.angle_beta   90.00
_cell.angle_gamma   90.00
#
_symmetry.space_group_name_H-M   'P 1'
#
loop_
_entity.id
_entity.type
_entity.pdbx_description
1 polymer ?
#
loop_
_entity_poly.entity_id
_entity_poly.type
_entity_poly.pdbx_seq_one_letter_code
_entity_poly.pdbx_strand_id
1 'polypeptide(L)'
;MKAYRLSLKPARTAPRLMRLKYEIIEAPLADVLGKGAHPVTSSDDMLTERFTKLLNGDDAKPGEIEHLGYYHEYNPTPDYYYNQRFTPFERLFNDMRTSLLFVADGFTFGELLAIAKKHLTGVWDDGVAFEMLSSAFGSFDAMRSFVKNKAAGVRISSYNDLRHCGLGKLLSVSDFDGKDAVVISQGIPARNFRSAGFLKTVTDEQGRLKLLDGIASFIGVHAWGEKGTNNILTYHCRYDNGTVLFGPELSDEPRCREAARAFAKRWRTDDGKYCFRTGVERVEEMAAAGVLDVSFSSLSHHYVPGEATARLAGFSLPAFAIGAYPGSRSSAQAIRDKLAADGVPVSGRKDELVGKLAELAVKKYVEVKPQLDDFFGANRFIRVNKSPPVDCGRFPVLEDCALK
;
A
#
# COMPACT_ATOMS: atom_id res chain seq x y z
N MET A 1 -13.28 3.20 14.18
CA MET A 1 -12.40 2.58 13.15
C MET A 1 -11.03 2.40 13.77
N LYS A 2 -10.26 1.39 13.38
CA LYS A 2 -8.92 1.21 13.96
C LYS A 2 -7.86 2.00 13.18
N ALA A 3 -6.91 2.60 13.88
CA ALA A 3 -5.76 3.31 13.32
C ALA A 3 -4.47 2.99 14.12
N TYR A 4 -3.31 3.20 13.47
CA TYR A 4 -2.01 3.06 14.12
C TYR A 4 -1.64 4.34 14.87
N ARG A 5 -1.28 4.23 16.16
CA ARG A 5 -0.63 5.30 16.93
C ARG A 5 0.84 4.97 17.14
N LEU A 6 1.71 5.86 16.69
CA LEU A 6 3.16 5.74 16.78
C LEU A 6 3.69 6.63 17.90
N SER A 7 4.70 6.13 18.60
CA SER A 7 5.38 6.86 19.67
C SER A 7 6.80 6.35 19.80
N LEU A 8 7.64 7.13 20.47
CA LEU A 8 8.99 6.74 20.83
C LEU A 8 9.06 6.39 22.30
N LYS A 9 9.75 5.30 22.62
CA LYS A 9 10.03 4.89 24.00
C LYS A 9 11.52 4.75 24.25
N PRO A 10 12.03 5.16 25.43
CA PRO A 10 13.42 4.92 25.80
C PRO A 10 13.81 3.45 25.66
N ALA A 11 14.97 3.20 25.05
CA ALA A 11 15.58 1.88 25.05
C ALA A 11 16.02 1.50 26.46
N ARG A 12 15.81 0.24 26.85
CA ARG A 12 16.13 -0.25 28.20
C ARG A 12 17.61 -0.05 28.57
N THR A 13 18.51 -0.26 27.61
CA THR A 13 19.96 -0.19 27.81
C THR A 13 20.50 1.24 27.80
N ALA A 14 19.81 2.17 27.14
CA ALA A 14 20.25 3.55 26.99
C ALA A 14 19.03 4.48 26.79
N PRO A 15 18.51 5.12 27.85
CA PRO A 15 17.25 5.87 27.78
C PRO A 15 17.25 7.07 26.83
N ARG A 16 18.43 7.59 26.47
CA ARG A 16 18.58 8.66 25.47
C ARG A 16 18.42 8.17 24.03
N LEU A 17 18.49 6.86 23.81
CA LEU A 17 18.22 6.21 22.53
C LEU A 17 16.79 5.69 22.58
N MET A 18 16.00 6.02 21.58
CA MET A 18 14.58 5.72 21.56
C MET A 18 14.29 4.57 20.59
N ARG A 19 13.24 3.81 20.86
CA ARG A 19 12.71 2.76 19.97
C ARG A 19 11.28 3.09 19.58
N LEU A 20 10.92 2.72 18.36
CA LEU A 20 9.54 2.81 17.90
C LEU A 20 8.64 1.93 18.76
N LYS A 21 7.52 2.50 19.20
CA LYS A 21 6.36 1.78 19.70
C LYS A 21 5.18 2.13 18.81
N TYR A 22 4.40 1.12 18.47
CA TYR A 22 3.07 1.31 17.90
C TYR A 22 2.01 0.67 18.80
N GLU A 23 0.78 1.13 18.64
CA GLU A 23 -0.42 0.48 19.16
C GLU A 23 -1.60 0.76 18.23
N ILE A 24 -2.60 -0.11 18.25
CA ILE A 24 -3.85 0.09 17.52
C ILE A 24 -4.85 0.75 18.45
N ILE A 25 -5.41 1.88 18.01
CA ILE A 25 -6.42 2.62 18.74
C ILE A 25 -7.68 2.79 17.90
N GLU A 26 -8.80 3.11 18.55
CA GLU A 26 -9.98 3.61 17.85
C GLU A 26 -9.75 5.05 17.40
N ALA A 27 -10.20 5.34 16.19
CA ALA A 27 -10.20 6.62 15.52
C ALA A 27 -11.59 6.85 14.90
N PRO A 28 -12.15 8.07 15.04
CA PRO A 28 -13.36 8.46 14.33
C PRO A 28 -13.16 8.39 12.82
N LEU A 29 -14.20 7.97 12.10
CA LEU A 29 -14.23 7.98 10.63
C LEU A 29 -14.02 9.40 10.09
N ALA A 30 -14.51 10.42 10.79
CA ALA A 30 -14.30 11.82 10.43
C ALA A 30 -12.81 12.19 10.39
N ASP A 31 -12.00 11.68 11.33
CA ASP A 31 -10.56 11.92 11.35
C ASP A 31 -9.83 11.11 10.27
N VAL A 32 -10.31 9.89 9.97
CA VAL A 32 -9.77 9.08 8.86
C VAL A 32 -9.99 9.78 7.52
N LEU A 33 -11.22 10.22 7.25
CA LEU A 33 -11.59 10.83 5.97
C LEU A 33 -11.06 12.27 5.84
N GLY A 34 -11.27 13.10 6.86
CA GLY A 34 -10.99 14.54 6.80
C GLY A 34 -9.59 14.96 7.25
N LYS A 35 -8.92 14.16 8.08
CA LYS A 35 -7.56 14.46 8.59
C LYS A 35 -6.51 13.44 8.14
N GLY A 36 -6.93 12.41 7.39
CA GLY A 36 -6.04 11.40 6.82
C GLY A 36 -5.41 10.46 7.84
N ALA A 37 -6.04 10.29 9.02
CA ALA A 37 -5.62 9.27 9.97
C ALA A 37 -5.70 7.89 9.31
N HIS A 38 -4.57 7.22 9.16
CA HIS A 38 -4.48 6.02 8.34
C HIS A 38 -5.20 4.86 9.03
N PRO A 39 -6.23 4.26 8.41
CA PRO A 39 -6.94 3.14 8.99
C PRO A 39 -6.07 1.87 8.93
N VAL A 40 -6.30 0.94 9.87
CA VAL A 40 -5.75 -0.42 9.78
C VAL A 40 -6.50 -1.16 8.68
N THR A 41 -5.79 -1.65 7.66
CA THR A 41 -6.40 -2.39 6.54
C THR A 41 -5.74 -3.75 6.33
N SER A 42 -6.36 -4.60 5.52
CA SER A 42 -5.85 -5.96 5.24
C SER A 42 -4.80 -6.00 4.12
N SER A 43 -4.64 -4.94 3.32
CA SER A 43 -3.65 -4.86 2.23
C SER A 43 -2.80 -3.60 2.37
N ASP A 44 -1.63 -3.73 3.03
CA ASP A 44 -0.77 -2.60 3.40
C ASP A 44 0.60 -2.61 2.68
N ASP A 45 0.75 -3.30 1.55
CA ASP A 45 2.05 -3.39 0.86
C ASP A 45 2.55 -2.01 0.39
N MET A 46 1.63 -1.17 -0.09
CA MET A 46 1.91 0.20 -0.51
C MET A 46 2.19 1.14 0.67
N LEU A 47 1.50 0.89 1.78
CA LEU A 47 1.72 1.62 3.02
C LEU A 47 3.15 1.35 3.52
N THR A 48 3.59 0.09 3.43
CA THR A 48 4.96 -0.32 3.73
C THR A 48 5.97 0.38 2.83
N GLU A 49 5.76 0.39 1.51
CA GLU A 49 6.65 1.07 0.55
C GLU A 49 6.73 2.58 0.83
N ARG A 50 5.58 3.25 0.93
CA ARG A 50 5.54 4.71 1.14
C ARG A 50 6.16 5.10 2.47
N PHE A 51 5.85 4.39 3.55
CA PHE A 51 6.43 4.66 4.85
C PHE A 51 7.95 4.45 4.84
N THR A 52 8.42 3.36 4.22
CA THR A 52 9.86 3.06 4.06
C THR A 52 10.56 4.15 3.25
N LYS A 53 9.95 4.63 2.17
CA LYS A 53 10.48 5.74 1.36
C LYS A 53 10.64 7.01 2.19
N LEU A 54 9.65 7.37 3.01
CA LEU A 54 9.74 8.53 3.91
C LEU A 54 10.81 8.33 4.98
N LEU A 55 10.92 7.12 5.55
CA LEU A 55 11.92 6.76 6.55
C LEU A 55 13.37 6.78 6.03
N ASN A 56 13.55 6.61 4.72
CA ASN A 56 14.83 6.75 4.03
C ASN A 56 15.03 8.16 3.45
N GLY A 57 14.05 9.06 3.62
CA GLY A 57 14.15 10.45 3.20
C GLY A 57 14.96 11.32 4.16
N ASP A 58 15.16 12.57 3.77
CA ASP A 58 16.02 13.50 4.51
C ASP A 58 15.50 13.84 5.91
N ASP A 59 14.18 13.92 6.09
CA ASP A 59 13.54 14.20 7.38
C ASP A 59 13.82 13.13 8.45
N ALA A 60 14.27 11.94 8.03
CA ALA A 60 14.56 10.83 8.91
C ALA A 60 16.04 10.73 9.28
N LYS A 61 16.91 11.55 8.68
CA LYS A 61 18.36 11.47 8.88
C LYS A 61 18.78 12.03 10.24
N PRO A 62 19.71 11.38 10.94
CA PRO A 62 20.09 11.73 12.31
C PRO A 62 21.13 12.88 12.42
N GLY A 63 21.22 13.76 11.42
CA GLY A 63 22.18 14.88 11.43
C GLY A 63 23.64 14.42 11.35
N GLU A 64 24.49 14.88 12.28
CA GLU A 64 25.95 14.69 12.24
C GLU A 64 26.37 13.21 12.10
N ILE A 65 25.66 12.30 12.78
CA ILE A 65 26.05 10.88 12.81
C ILE A 65 25.72 10.13 11.50
N GLU A 66 25.03 10.76 10.54
CA GLU A 66 24.77 10.19 9.21
C GLU A 66 26.09 9.87 8.48
N HIS A 67 27.02 10.84 8.44
CA HIS A 67 28.27 10.74 7.69
C HIS A 67 29.29 9.77 8.32
N LEU A 68 28.99 9.26 9.52
CA LEU A 68 29.87 8.37 10.29
C LEU A 68 29.50 6.89 10.13
N GLY A 69 28.59 6.56 9.19
CA GLY A 69 28.19 5.19 8.90
C GLY A 69 27.16 4.61 9.88
N TYR A 70 26.54 5.46 10.71
CA TYR A 70 25.47 5.09 11.63
C TYR A 70 24.06 5.34 11.06
N TYR A 71 23.99 5.56 9.75
CA TYR A 71 22.77 5.61 8.97
C TYR A 71 22.98 4.76 7.70
N HIS A 72 22.00 3.92 7.40
CA HIS A 72 21.90 3.23 6.12
C HIS A 72 20.43 3.10 5.72
N GLU A 73 20.18 3.00 4.42
CA GLU A 73 18.85 2.74 3.90
C GLU A 73 18.24 1.53 4.60
N TYR A 74 17.05 1.75 5.12
CA TYR A 74 16.28 0.70 5.75
C TYR A 74 15.51 -0.05 4.66
N ASN A 75 15.82 -1.34 4.53
CA ASN A 75 15.11 -2.24 3.64
C ASN A 75 14.41 -3.27 4.52
N PRO A 76 13.06 -3.27 4.56
CA PRO A 76 12.35 -4.26 5.36
C PRO A 76 12.72 -5.65 4.88
N THR A 77 13.15 -6.51 5.82
CA THR A 77 13.46 -7.89 5.51
C THR A 77 12.18 -8.56 4.99
N PRO A 78 12.16 -9.16 3.79
CA PRO A 78 11.02 -9.91 3.32
C PRO A 78 10.84 -11.12 4.25
N ASP A 79 9.90 -11.01 5.17
CA ASP A 79 9.57 -12.10 6.09
C ASP A 79 8.74 -13.13 5.32
N TYR A 80 9.39 -14.20 4.87
CA TYR A 80 8.76 -15.32 4.16
C TYR A 80 7.91 -16.21 5.09
N TYR A 81 7.76 -15.87 6.37
CA TYR A 81 7.06 -16.72 7.34
C TYR A 81 5.55 -16.44 7.46
N TYR A 82 4.79 -17.54 7.46
CA TYR A 82 3.33 -17.72 7.59
C TYR A 82 2.72 -17.22 8.91
N ASN A 83 3.28 -16.21 9.58
CA ASN A 83 2.68 -15.71 10.81
C ASN A 83 1.52 -14.77 10.48
N GLN A 84 0.35 -15.37 10.17
CA GLN A 84 -0.92 -14.71 9.87
C GLN A 84 -1.43 -13.79 11.00
N ARG A 85 -0.76 -13.78 12.14
CA ARG A 85 -1.11 -12.98 13.31
C ARG A 85 -0.95 -11.46 13.08
N PHE A 86 -0.04 -11.05 12.19
CA PHE A 86 0.27 -9.64 11.94
C PHE A 86 -0.01 -9.25 10.49
N THR A 87 -0.49 -8.03 10.26
CA THR A 87 -0.55 -7.46 8.90
C THR A 87 0.88 -7.24 8.36
N PRO A 88 1.09 -7.17 7.03
CA PRO A 88 2.40 -6.83 6.46
C PRO A 88 3.04 -5.59 7.09
N PHE A 89 2.23 -4.57 7.37
CA PHE A 89 2.71 -3.32 7.95
C PHE A 89 2.99 -3.40 9.45
N GLU A 90 2.28 -4.24 10.20
CA GLU A 90 2.66 -4.53 11.59
C GLU A 90 4.01 -5.26 11.67
N ARG A 91 4.33 -6.12 10.69
CA ARG A 91 5.67 -6.75 10.61
C ARG A 91 6.76 -5.71 10.41
N LEU A 92 6.55 -4.71 9.56
CA LEU A 92 7.47 -3.58 9.38
C LEU A 92 7.77 -2.90 10.72
N PHE A 93 6.74 -2.53 11.50
CA PHE A 93 6.97 -1.87 12.79
C PHE A 93 7.67 -2.75 13.81
N ASN A 94 7.42 -4.07 13.79
CA ASN A 94 8.12 -5.01 14.67
C ASN A 94 9.60 -5.14 14.32
N ASP A 95 9.94 -5.20 13.03
CA ASP A 95 11.33 -5.19 12.58
C ASP A 95 12.01 -3.86 12.95
N MET A 96 11.43 -2.73 12.58
CA MET A 96 11.97 -1.41 12.93
C MET A 96 12.23 -1.23 14.42
N ARG A 97 11.35 -1.78 15.27
CA ARG A 97 11.49 -1.69 16.73
C ARG A 97 12.78 -2.35 17.24
N THR A 98 13.29 -3.38 16.56
CA THR A 98 14.53 -4.08 16.93
C THR A 98 15.73 -3.54 16.17
N SER A 99 15.59 -3.23 14.89
CA SER A 99 16.67 -2.85 13.98
C SER A 99 17.04 -1.37 13.99
N LEU A 100 16.13 -0.48 14.40
CA LEU A 100 16.34 0.98 14.40
C LEU A 100 16.40 1.58 15.81
N LEU A 101 17.14 2.68 15.91
CA LEU A 101 17.14 3.58 17.07
C LEU A 101 16.83 5.00 16.62
N PHE A 102 16.06 5.73 17.43
CA PHE A 102 15.72 7.13 17.20
C PHE A 102 16.47 8.01 18.19
N VAL A 103 17.03 9.11 17.72
CA VAL A 103 17.79 10.08 18.52
C VAL A 103 17.17 11.47 18.42
N ALA A 104 17.37 12.30 19.43
CA ALA A 104 16.90 13.68 19.40
C ALA A 104 17.51 14.46 18.22
N ASP A 105 16.83 15.51 17.78
CA ASP A 105 17.37 16.39 16.73
C ASP A 105 18.66 17.07 17.23
N GLY A 106 19.68 17.13 16.38
CA GLY A 106 20.99 17.66 16.74
C GLY A 106 21.85 16.73 17.61
N PHE A 107 21.48 15.44 17.73
CA PHE A 107 22.28 14.46 18.45
C PHE A 107 23.67 14.27 17.83
N THR A 108 24.70 14.31 18.67
CA THR A 108 26.09 14.37 18.24
C THR A 108 26.82 13.04 18.35
N PHE A 109 27.95 12.91 17.64
CA PHE A 109 28.82 11.75 17.78
C PHE A 109 29.38 11.61 19.21
N GLY A 110 29.74 12.72 19.85
CA GLY A 110 30.25 12.72 21.22
C GLY A 110 29.25 12.16 22.23
N GLU A 111 27.96 12.45 22.05
CA GLU A 111 26.89 11.90 22.88
C GLU A 111 26.70 10.40 22.64
N LEU A 112 26.77 9.95 21.37
CA LEU A 112 26.72 8.53 21.03
C LEU A 112 27.85 7.75 21.72
N LEU A 113 29.07 8.26 21.61
CA LEU A 113 30.26 7.65 22.22
C LEU A 113 30.14 7.62 23.76
N ALA A 114 29.66 8.71 24.37
CA ALA A 114 29.45 8.77 25.82
C ALA A 114 28.42 7.74 26.31
N ILE A 115 27.32 7.56 25.56
CA ILE A 115 26.31 6.54 25.87
C ILE A 115 26.92 5.13 25.75
N ALA A 116 27.66 4.86 24.67
CA ALA A 116 28.30 3.58 24.46
C ALA A 116 29.29 3.24 25.59
N LYS A 117 30.17 4.18 25.95
CA LYS A 117 31.11 4.02 27.08
C LYS A 117 30.37 3.75 28.38
N LYS A 118 29.34 4.54 28.70
CA LYS A 118 28.55 4.36 29.92
C LYS A 118 27.89 2.97 29.98
N HIS A 119 27.31 2.52 28.88
CA HIS A 119 26.69 1.19 28.81
C HIS A 119 27.73 0.10 29.04
N LEU A 120 28.84 0.11 28.28
CA LEU A 120 29.92 -0.87 28.41
C LEU A 120 30.50 -0.93 29.82
N THR A 121 30.71 0.22 30.48
CA THR A 121 31.18 0.27 31.88
C THR A 121 30.20 -0.41 32.82
N GLY A 122 28.89 -0.27 32.58
CA GLY A 122 27.85 -0.87 33.42
C GLY A 122 27.70 -2.39 33.27
N VAL A 123 28.11 -2.93 32.12
CA VAL A 123 28.04 -4.38 31.81
C VAL A 123 29.43 -5.02 31.73
N TRP A 124 30.47 -4.34 32.22
CA TRP A 124 31.86 -4.75 32.03
C TRP A 124 32.18 -6.05 32.76
N ASP A 125 32.61 -7.06 32.01
CA ASP A 125 33.10 -8.33 32.52
C ASP A 125 34.20 -8.91 31.60
N ASP A 126 34.71 -10.10 31.93
CA ASP A 126 35.74 -10.78 31.14
C ASP A 126 35.29 -11.05 29.69
N GLY A 127 34.00 -11.31 29.46
CA GLY A 127 33.43 -11.57 28.15
C GLY A 127 33.40 -10.31 27.28
N VAL A 128 32.84 -9.23 27.81
CA VAL A 128 32.79 -7.92 27.14
C VAL A 128 34.21 -7.40 26.86
N ALA A 129 35.12 -7.53 27.82
CA ALA A 129 36.51 -7.15 27.64
C ALA A 129 37.19 -7.95 26.51
N PHE A 130 36.91 -9.25 26.41
CA PHE A 130 37.42 -10.09 25.33
C PHE A 130 36.84 -9.69 23.96
N GLU A 131 35.53 -9.44 23.87
CA GLU A 131 34.88 -9.01 22.61
C GLU A 131 35.41 -7.66 22.13
N MET A 132 35.60 -6.70 23.05
CA MET A 132 36.24 -5.42 22.77
C MET A 132 37.67 -5.59 22.26
N LEU A 133 38.47 -6.41 22.94
CA LEU A 133 39.85 -6.71 22.56
C LEU A 133 39.91 -7.36 21.16
N SER A 134 39.08 -8.37 20.90
CA SER A 134 39.03 -9.06 19.62
C SER A 134 38.53 -8.17 18.47
N SER A 135 37.66 -7.21 18.77
CA SER A 135 37.13 -6.28 17.76
C SER A 135 38.11 -5.15 17.46
N ALA A 136 38.87 -4.69 18.46
CA ALA A 136 39.85 -3.63 18.31
C ALA A 136 41.16 -4.10 17.63
N PHE A 137 41.48 -5.39 17.74
CA PHE A 137 42.72 -5.99 17.27
C PHE A 137 42.44 -7.31 16.54
N GLY A 138 42.67 -7.33 15.23
CA GLY A 138 42.34 -8.45 14.35
C GLY A 138 43.24 -9.70 14.43
N SER A 139 44.26 -9.72 15.31
CA SER A 139 45.19 -10.85 15.44
C SER A 139 45.55 -11.16 16.90
N PHE A 140 45.86 -12.44 17.17
CA PHE A 140 46.31 -12.89 18.49
C PHE A 140 47.50 -12.09 19.02
N ASP A 141 48.51 -11.85 18.18
CA ASP A 141 49.72 -11.15 18.58
C ASP A 141 49.44 -9.70 18.96
N ALA A 142 48.54 -9.03 18.25
CA ALA A 142 48.13 -7.66 18.57
C ALA A 142 47.36 -7.61 19.91
N MET A 143 46.42 -8.54 20.11
CA MET A 143 45.69 -8.66 21.38
C MET A 143 46.63 -8.94 22.56
N ARG A 144 47.52 -9.93 22.39
CA ARG A 144 48.52 -10.32 23.40
C ARG A 144 49.46 -9.17 23.74
N SER A 145 49.95 -8.45 22.73
CA SER A 145 50.85 -7.31 22.94
C SER A 145 50.14 -6.19 23.71
N PHE A 146 48.90 -5.89 23.36
CA PHE A 146 48.10 -4.89 24.06
C PHE A 146 47.89 -5.25 25.55
N VAL A 147 47.48 -6.48 25.85
CA VAL A 147 47.28 -6.94 27.23
C VAL A 147 48.60 -6.94 28.00
N LYS A 148 49.70 -7.42 27.40
CA LYS A 148 51.02 -7.42 28.05
C LYS A 148 51.57 -6.02 28.33
N ASN A 149 51.26 -5.05 27.48
CA ASN A 149 51.65 -3.66 27.73
C ASN A 149 50.94 -3.08 28.96
N LYS A 150 49.72 -3.54 29.26
CA LYS A 150 48.96 -3.13 30.45
C LYS A 150 49.29 -3.97 31.68
N ALA A 151 49.53 -5.26 31.50
CA ALA A 151 49.78 -6.23 32.56
C ALA A 151 50.92 -7.18 32.18
N ALA A 152 52.16 -6.71 32.36
CA ALA A 152 53.37 -7.42 31.93
C ALA A 152 53.56 -8.80 32.59
N GLY A 153 53.00 -9.01 33.79
CA GLY A 153 53.11 -10.27 34.54
C GLY A 153 52.19 -11.40 34.07
N VAL A 154 51.29 -11.15 33.12
CA VAL A 154 50.29 -12.15 32.69
C VAL A 154 50.89 -13.09 31.64
N ARG A 155 50.82 -14.40 31.90
CA ARG A 155 51.26 -15.42 30.95
C ARG A 155 50.15 -15.72 29.94
N ILE A 156 50.39 -15.33 28.69
CA ILE A 156 49.46 -15.52 27.57
C ILE A 156 50.22 -16.20 26.43
N SER A 157 49.83 -17.44 26.11
CA SER A 157 50.37 -18.27 25.02
C SER A 157 49.33 -18.72 24.01
N SER A 158 48.03 -18.62 24.34
CA SER A 158 46.92 -19.02 23.48
C SER A 158 45.70 -18.11 23.64
N TYR A 159 44.74 -18.22 22.72
CA TYR A 159 43.42 -17.58 22.85
C TYR A 159 42.66 -18.02 24.11
N ASN A 160 42.86 -19.27 24.54
CA ASN A 160 42.26 -19.76 25.77
C ASN A 160 42.83 -19.04 26.99
N ASP A 161 44.14 -18.79 27.01
CA ASP A 161 44.79 -18.02 28.08
C ASP A 161 44.25 -16.59 28.13
N LEU A 162 44.04 -15.94 26.98
CA LEU A 162 43.41 -14.61 26.91
C LEU A 162 42.00 -14.60 27.53
N ARG A 163 41.18 -15.62 27.27
CA ARG A 163 39.81 -15.69 27.80
C ARG A 163 39.76 -15.94 29.31
N HIS A 164 40.80 -16.52 29.89
CA HIS A 164 40.83 -16.93 31.29
C HIS A 164 41.79 -16.12 32.17
N CYS A 165 42.43 -15.08 31.65
CA CYS A 165 43.36 -14.25 32.43
C CYS A 165 42.70 -13.12 33.22
N GLY A 166 41.36 -13.05 33.29
CA GLY A 166 40.63 -12.03 34.03
C GLY A 166 40.63 -10.65 33.35
N LEU A 167 40.39 -10.61 32.04
CA LEU A 167 40.46 -9.38 31.22
C LEU A 167 39.58 -8.24 31.76
N GLY A 168 38.42 -8.53 32.33
CA GLY A 168 37.52 -7.54 32.91
C GLY A 168 38.09 -6.83 34.13
N LYS A 169 39.10 -7.41 34.80
CA LYS A 169 39.85 -6.77 35.89
C LYS A 169 41.12 -6.08 35.41
N LEU A 170 41.72 -6.59 34.32
CA LEU A 170 42.98 -6.08 33.77
C LEU A 170 42.77 -4.87 32.85
N LEU A 171 41.63 -4.82 32.19
CA LEU A 171 41.26 -3.80 31.22
C LEU A 171 40.02 -3.04 31.70
N SER A 172 39.87 -1.85 31.14
CA SER A 172 38.74 -0.94 31.32
C SER A 172 38.27 -0.42 29.97
N VAL A 173 37.08 0.17 29.93
CA VAL A 173 36.56 0.81 28.70
C VAL A 173 37.50 1.91 28.19
N SER A 174 38.13 2.68 29.09
CA SER A 174 39.06 3.75 28.72
C SER A 174 40.35 3.27 28.05
N ASP A 175 40.73 1.99 28.21
CA ASP A 175 41.88 1.44 27.49
C ASP A 175 41.67 1.39 25.97
N PHE A 176 40.43 1.56 25.51
CA PHE A 176 40.03 1.59 24.10
C PHE A 176 39.76 3.02 23.58
N ASP A 177 40.19 4.06 24.30
CA ASP A 177 40.08 5.44 23.80
C ASP A 177 40.84 5.59 22.46
N GLY A 178 40.20 6.24 21.48
CA GLY A 178 40.70 6.31 20.10
C GLY A 178 40.26 5.13 19.21
N LYS A 179 39.53 4.16 19.75
CA LYS A 179 38.86 3.07 19.01
C LYS A 179 37.34 3.28 19.01
N ASP A 180 36.89 4.50 18.80
CA ASP A 180 35.50 4.92 19.01
C ASP A 180 34.48 4.09 18.22
N ALA A 181 34.79 3.73 16.97
CA ALA A 181 33.94 2.85 16.18
C ALA A 181 33.71 1.52 16.89
N VAL A 182 34.75 0.90 17.45
CA VAL A 182 34.66 -0.36 18.20
C VAL A 182 33.83 -0.18 19.47
N VAL A 183 34.11 0.87 20.23
CA VAL A 183 33.37 1.21 21.47
C VAL A 183 31.87 1.35 21.19
N ILE A 184 31.49 2.09 20.15
CA ILE A 184 30.08 2.26 19.77
C ILE A 184 29.49 0.93 19.28
N SER A 185 30.25 0.19 18.46
CA SER A 185 29.81 -1.05 17.83
C SER A 185 29.46 -2.16 18.81
N GLN A 186 30.14 -2.17 19.97
CA GLN A 186 29.94 -3.13 21.08
C GLN A 186 29.01 -2.56 22.16
N GLY A 187 29.04 -1.24 22.37
CA GLY A 187 28.23 -0.59 23.38
C GLY A 187 26.77 -0.40 22.98
N ILE A 188 26.46 -0.31 21.68
CA ILE A 188 25.10 -0.06 21.19
C ILE A 188 24.61 -1.22 20.29
N PRO A 189 23.46 -1.84 20.61
CA PRO A 189 23.01 -3.07 19.93
C PRO A 189 22.49 -2.86 18.50
N ALA A 190 22.12 -1.64 18.12
CA ALA A 190 21.66 -1.31 16.77
C ALA A 190 22.42 -0.10 16.23
N ARG A 191 22.81 -0.17 14.96
CA ARG A 191 23.69 0.83 14.33
C ARG A 191 22.98 1.68 13.28
N ASN A 192 21.67 1.51 13.12
CA ASN A 192 20.90 2.31 12.19
C ASN A 192 20.06 3.34 12.95
N PHE A 193 20.48 4.59 12.91
CA PHE A 193 19.85 5.68 13.64
C PHE A 193 18.93 6.50 12.74
N ARG A 194 17.89 7.08 13.35
CA ARG A 194 16.94 7.98 12.72
C ARG A 194 16.70 9.20 13.61
N SER A 195 16.38 10.34 13.01
CA SER A 195 15.88 11.49 13.77
C SER A 195 14.54 11.13 14.44
N ALA A 196 14.37 11.50 15.70
CA ALA A 196 13.10 11.43 16.41
C ALA A 196 12.06 12.40 15.83
N GLY A 197 12.52 13.51 15.23
CA GLY A 197 11.70 14.47 14.48
C GLY A 197 10.93 13.84 13.33
N PHE A 198 11.45 12.75 12.74
CA PHE A 198 10.78 11.97 11.69
C PHE A 198 9.32 11.65 12.02
N LEU A 199 9.01 11.24 13.25
CA LEU A 199 7.64 10.85 13.60
C LEU A 199 6.64 11.98 13.33
N LYS A 200 7.03 13.24 13.57
CA LYS A 200 6.17 14.40 13.32
C LYS A 200 5.80 14.58 11.85
N THR A 201 6.58 14.01 10.93
CA THR A 201 6.31 14.06 9.48
C THR A 201 5.33 13.00 9.00
N VAL A 202 5.18 11.92 9.79
CA VAL A 202 4.32 10.78 9.46
C VAL A 202 3.20 10.56 10.47
N THR A 203 3.04 11.46 11.45
CA THR A 203 1.95 11.41 12.42
C THR A 203 1.22 12.72 12.54
N ASP A 204 -0.05 12.66 12.91
CA ASP A 204 -0.79 13.84 13.37
C ASP A 204 -0.42 14.23 14.82
N GLU A 205 -1.09 15.26 15.34
CA GLU A 205 -0.89 15.79 16.71
C GLU A 205 -1.19 14.77 17.82
N GLN A 206 -1.97 13.73 17.52
CA GLN A 206 -2.30 12.64 18.46
C GLN A 206 -1.34 11.45 18.32
N GLY A 207 -0.32 11.56 17.46
CA GLY A 207 0.62 10.49 17.14
C GLY A 207 0.02 9.43 16.23
N ARG A 208 -1.14 9.65 15.60
CA ARG A 208 -1.73 8.70 14.66
C ARG A 208 -1.00 8.78 13.34
N LEU A 209 -0.73 7.62 12.74
CA LEU A 209 -0.11 7.54 11.42
C LEU A 209 -0.93 8.35 10.41
N LYS A 210 -0.26 9.28 9.74
CA LYS A 210 -0.85 10.16 8.74
C LYS A 210 0.14 10.27 7.58
N LEU A 211 -0.20 9.65 6.45
CA LEU A 211 0.59 9.74 5.22
C LEU A 211 -0.11 10.55 4.12
N LEU A 212 -1.39 10.84 4.31
CA LEU A 212 -2.23 11.62 3.40
C LEU A 212 -2.92 12.70 4.23
N ASP A 213 -3.27 13.83 3.60
CA ASP A 213 -4.03 14.88 4.30
C ASP A 213 -5.50 14.54 4.47
N GLY A 214 -6.04 13.67 3.61
CA GLY A 214 -7.40 13.17 3.68
C GLY A 214 -7.59 11.94 2.81
N ILE A 215 -8.65 11.19 3.07
CA ILE A 215 -9.03 10.00 2.32
C ILE A 215 -10.41 10.26 1.72
N ALA A 216 -10.43 10.56 0.42
CA ALA A 216 -11.63 11.03 -0.27
C ALA A 216 -12.59 9.91 -0.70
N SER A 217 -12.18 8.64 -0.65
CA SER A 217 -13.02 7.54 -1.12
C SER A 217 -12.79 6.24 -0.36
N PHE A 218 -13.88 5.49 -0.17
CA PHE A 218 -13.88 4.17 0.46
C PHE A 218 -15.02 3.32 -0.12
N ILE A 219 -15.03 2.03 0.23
CA ILE A 219 -16.07 1.09 -0.16
C ILE A 219 -16.92 0.72 1.05
N GLY A 220 -18.23 0.84 0.89
CA GLY A 220 -19.22 0.38 1.85
C GLY A 220 -19.89 -0.90 1.35
N VAL A 221 -19.97 -1.93 2.19
CA VAL A 221 -20.60 -3.22 1.85
C VAL A 221 -21.78 -3.47 2.77
N HIS A 222 -22.95 -3.70 2.18
CA HIS A 222 -24.18 -4.01 2.89
C HIS A 222 -24.70 -5.40 2.50
N ALA A 223 -24.74 -6.33 3.45
CA ALA A 223 -25.42 -7.60 3.26
C ALA A 223 -26.94 -7.41 3.43
N TRP A 224 -27.74 -7.91 2.48
CA TRP A 224 -29.20 -7.80 2.50
C TRP A 224 -29.86 -9.18 2.38
N GLY A 225 -31.08 -9.33 2.92
CA GLY A 225 -31.79 -10.62 2.91
C GLY A 225 -31.58 -11.46 4.17
N GLU A 226 -31.94 -12.74 4.10
CA GLU A 226 -31.85 -13.67 5.24
C GLU A 226 -30.41 -14.10 5.52
N LYS A 227 -30.11 -14.40 6.79
CA LYS A 227 -28.80 -14.94 7.20
C LYS A 227 -28.49 -16.20 6.40
N GLY A 228 -27.36 -16.19 5.68
CA GLY A 228 -26.92 -17.29 4.81
C GLY A 228 -27.10 -17.03 3.31
N THR A 229 -27.80 -15.95 2.93
CA THR A 229 -27.81 -15.48 1.54
C THR A 229 -26.57 -14.63 1.24
N ASN A 230 -25.87 -14.89 0.13
CA ASN A 230 -24.69 -14.12 -0.31
C ASN A 230 -25.08 -12.82 -1.05
N ASN A 231 -26.17 -12.19 -0.61
CA ASN A 231 -26.74 -11.01 -1.24
C ASN A 231 -26.03 -9.77 -0.69
N ILE A 232 -25.17 -9.17 -1.52
CA ILE A 232 -24.32 -8.05 -1.14
C ILE A 232 -24.64 -6.86 -2.03
N LEU A 233 -24.71 -5.68 -1.42
CA LEU A 233 -24.75 -4.40 -2.10
C LEU A 233 -23.46 -3.64 -1.81
N THR A 234 -22.70 -3.36 -2.87
CA THR A 234 -21.45 -2.59 -2.80
C THR A 234 -21.75 -1.12 -3.11
N TYR A 235 -21.21 -0.22 -2.31
CA TYR A 235 -21.28 1.22 -2.50
C TYR A 235 -19.87 1.79 -2.67
N HIS A 236 -19.69 2.55 -3.74
CA HIS A 236 -18.54 3.43 -3.92
C HIS A 236 -18.84 4.75 -3.21
N CYS A 237 -18.16 4.99 -2.11
CA CYS A 237 -18.39 6.14 -1.26
C CYS A 237 -17.35 7.22 -1.54
N ARG A 238 -17.81 8.47 -1.70
CA ARG A 238 -16.93 9.65 -1.86
C ARG A 238 -17.20 10.64 -0.75
N TYR A 239 -16.15 11.03 -0.05
CA TYR A 239 -16.18 12.03 1.00
C TYR A 239 -15.85 13.41 0.45
N ASP A 240 -16.65 14.39 0.81
CA ASP A 240 -16.44 15.80 0.51
C ASP A 240 -16.98 16.64 1.68
N ASN A 241 -16.08 17.32 2.40
CA ASN A 241 -16.39 18.33 3.41
C ASN A 241 -17.51 17.92 4.41
N GLY A 242 -17.35 16.76 5.05
CA GLY A 242 -18.31 16.26 6.06
C GLY A 242 -19.50 15.47 5.50
N THR A 243 -19.67 15.46 4.18
CA THR A 243 -20.72 14.71 3.49
C THR A 243 -20.13 13.52 2.76
N VAL A 244 -20.86 12.40 2.74
CA VAL A 244 -20.51 11.20 1.99
C VAL A 244 -21.57 10.93 0.93
N LEU A 245 -21.15 10.88 -0.33
CA LEU A 245 -21.94 10.42 -1.46
C LEU A 245 -21.80 8.90 -1.59
N PHE A 246 -22.91 8.19 -1.49
CA PHE A 246 -23.01 6.75 -1.73
C PHE A 246 -23.45 6.52 -3.17
N GLY A 247 -22.67 5.74 -3.92
CA GLY A 247 -23.01 5.29 -5.27
C GLY A 247 -23.05 3.75 -5.34
N PRO A 248 -24.23 3.12 -5.47
CA PRO A 248 -24.33 1.67 -5.47
C PRO A 248 -23.87 1.02 -6.78
N GLU A 249 -23.45 -0.24 -6.69
CA GLU A 249 -23.44 -1.17 -7.82
C GLU A 249 -24.79 -1.89 -7.90
N LEU A 250 -25.56 -1.65 -8.96
CA LEU A 250 -26.89 -2.21 -9.16
C LEU A 250 -26.87 -3.28 -10.24
N SER A 251 -27.36 -4.47 -9.91
CA SER A 251 -27.73 -5.49 -10.90
C SER A 251 -29.07 -5.15 -11.58
N ASP A 252 -29.40 -5.94 -12.58
CA ASP A 252 -30.72 -5.96 -13.23
C ASP A 252 -31.78 -6.65 -12.37
N GLU A 253 -31.39 -7.30 -11.27
CA GLU A 253 -32.30 -7.97 -10.34
C GLU A 253 -33.20 -6.96 -9.59
N PRO A 254 -34.54 -7.13 -9.63
CA PRO A 254 -35.48 -6.24 -8.93
C PRO A 254 -35.25 -6.15 -7.42
N ARG A 255 -34.91 -7.28 -6.77
CA ARG A 255 -34.68 -7.37 -5.32
C ARG A 255 -33.47 -6.54 -4.88
N CYS A 256 -32.38 -6.59 -5.63
CA CYS A 256 -31.20 -5.76 -5.41
C CYS A 256 -31.56 -4.26 -5.46
N ARG A 257 -32.36 -3.85 -6.44
CA ARG A 257 -32.83 -2.46 -6.59
C ARG A 257 -33.78 -2.04 -5.47
N GLU A 258 -34.63 -2.94 -4.99
CA GLU A 258 -35.49 -2.69 -3.83
C GLU A 258 -34.67 -2.52 -2.55
N ALA A 259 -33.70 -3.41 -2.31
CA ALA A 259 -32.79 -3.31 -1.18
C ALA A 259 -32.01 -1.98 -1.20
N ALA A 260 -31.46 -1.60 -2.36
CA ALA A 260 -30.76 -0.32 -2.53
C ALA A 260 -31.67 0.89 -2.21
N ARG A 261 -32.93 0.87 -2.67
CA ARG A 261 -33.91 1.92 -2.37
C ARG A 261 -34.25 1.99 -0.89
N ALA A 262 -34.46 0.84 -0.26
CA ALA A 262 -34.76 0.76 1.17
C ALA A 262 -33.59 1.29 2.01
N PHE A 263 -32.36 0.92 1.63
CA PHE A 263 -31.14 1.41 2.26
C PHE A 263 -31.00 2.94 2.11
N ALA A 264 -31.11 3.45 0.88
CA ALA A 264 -31.06 4.88 0.61
C ALA A 264 -32.14 5.65 1.38
N LYS A 265 -33.40 5.19 1.35
CA LYS A 265 -34.52 5.82 2.07
C LYS A 265 -34.27 5.94 3.57
N ARG A 266 -33.63 4.94 4.18
CA ARG A 266 -33.33 4.92 5.61
C ARG A 266 -32.23 5.91 6.00
N TRP A 267 -31.18 6.01 5.18
CA TRP A 267 -29.92 6.64 5.58
C TRP A 267 -29.65 8.00 4.94
N ARG A 268 -30.32 8.32 3.84
CA ARG A 268 -30.14 9.58 3.11
C ARG A 268 -30.53 10.81 3.92
N THR A 269 -29.87 11.90 3.58
CA THR A 269 -30.21 13.27 4.01
C THR A 269 -30.69 14.13 2.84
N ASP A 270 -30.51 13.64 1.62
CA ASP A 270 -30.99 14.25 0.38
C ASP A 270 -32.15 13.46 -0.23
N ASP A 271 -32.62 13.88 -1.41
CA ASP A 271 -33.69 13.23 -2.15
C ASP A 271 -33.23 12.04 -3.02
N GLY A 272 -31.96 11.63 -2.88
CA GLY A 272 -31.34 10.58 -3.66
C GLY A 272 -32.06 9.24 -3.56
N LYS A 273 -32.47 8.66 -4.71
CA LYS A 273 -33.24 7.41 -4.76
C LYS A 273 -32.37 6.15 -4.66
N TYR A 274 -31.16 6.20 -5.22
CA TYR A 274 -30.21 5.09 -5.27
C TYR A 274 -28.82 5.60 -4.88
N CYS A 275 -28.34 6.60 -5.62
CA CYS A 275 -27.23 7.43 -5.18
C CYS A 275 -27.77 8.47 -4.21
N PHE A 276 -27.17 8.60 -3.04
CA PHE A 276 -27.66 9.49 -1.99
C PHE A 276 -26.50 10.04 -1.17
N ARG A 277 -26.76 11.13 -0.43
CA ARG A 277 -25.81 11.77 0.48
C ARG A 277 -26.22 11.59 1.93
N THR A 278 -25.22 11.49 2.79
CA THR A 278 -25.40 11.44 4.24
C THR A 278 -24.18 12.03 4.96
N GLY A 279 -24.32 12.36 6.23
CA GLY A 279 -23.20 12.86 7.05
C GLY A 279 -22.29 11.72 7.53
N VAL A 280 -21.04 12.02 7.84
CA VAL A 280 -20.08 11.02 8.36
C VAL A 280 -20.57 10.34 9.63
N GLU A 281 -21.22 11.08 10.54
CA GLU A 281 -21.78 10.55 11.78
C GLU A 281 -22.77 9.39 11.52
N ARG A 282 -23.63 9.53 10.51
CA ARG A 282 -24.55 8.45 10.11
C ARG A 282 -23.83 7.25 9.52
N VAL A 283 -22.69 7.45 8.86
CA VAL A 283 -21.87 6.33 8.37
C VAL A 283 -21.26 5.58 9.55
N GLU A 284 -20.82 6.28 10.60
CA GLU A 284 -20.35 5.67 11.83
C GLU A 284 -21.47 4.89 12.54
N GLU A 285 -22.69 5.43 12.58
CA GLU A 285 -23.87 4.72 13.09
C GLU A 285 -24.13 3.42 12.30
N MET A 286 -24.05 3.48 10.96
CA MET A 286 -24.21 2.30 10.10
C MET A 286 -23.16 1.23 10.39
N ALA A 287 -21.90 1.63 10.57
CA ALA A 287 -20.80 0.72 10.87
C ALA A 287 -20.93 0.12 12.27
N ALA A 288 -21.24 0.94 13.28
CA ALA A 288 -21.43 0.50 14.65
C ALA A 288 -22.62 -0.47 14.80
N ALA A 289 -23.68 -0.27 14.01
CA ALA A 289 -24.83 -1.15 13.97
C ALA A 289 -24.60 -2.45 13.16
N GLY A 290 -23.42 -2.63 12.54
CA GLY A 290 -23.11 -3.77 11.68
C GLY A 290 -23.94 -3.80 10.38
N VAL A 291 -24.50 -2.66 9.98
CA VAL A 291 -25.31 -2.52 8.77
C VAL A 291 -24.44 -2.30 7.54
N LEU A 292 -23.29 -1.64 7.72
CA LEU A 292 -22.34 -1.30 6.67
C LEU A 292 -20.94 -1.70 7.10
N ASP A 293 -20.27 -2.54 6.32
CA ASP A 293 -18.83 -2.79 6.47
C ASP A 293 -18.05 -1.78 5.63
N VAL A 294 -17.01 -1.19 6.20
CA VAL A 294 -16.26 -0.05 5.62
C VAL A 294 -14.83 -0.48 5.33
N SER A 295 -14.42 -0.38 4.06
CA SER A 295 -13.07 -0.73 3.62
C SER A 295 -12.43 0.37 2.78
N PHE A 296 -11.11 0.53 2.91
CA PHE A 296 -10.33 1.59 2.26
C PHE A 296 -9.45 1.05 1.13
N SER A 297 -10.08 0.39 0.16
CA SER A 297 -9.38 -0.20 -1.00
C SER A 297 -8.62 0.82 -1.86
N SER A 298 -9.00 2.11 -1.79
CA SER A 298 -8.34 3.24 -2.44
C SER A 298 -6.90 3.48 -2.01
N LEU A 299 -6.46 2.86 -0.92
CA LEU A 299 -5.08 2.91 -0.45
C LEU A 299 -4.17 1.87 -1.16
N SER A 300 -4.73 1.05 -2.07
CA SER A 300 -3.99 0.13 -2.94
C SER A 300 -3.66 0.79 -4.29
N HIS A 301 -2.39 0.77 -4.76
CA HIS A 301 -1.98 1.43 -6.02
C HIS A 301 -2.56 0.79 -7.30
N HIS A 302 -3.30 -0.32 -7.20
CA HIS A 302 -4.04 -0.89 -8.33
C HIS A 302 -5.51 -0.50 -8.35
N TYR A 303 -5.98 0.23 -7.33
CA TYR A 303 -7.37 0.60 -7.20
C TYR A 303 -7.63 1.98 -7.82
N VAL A 304 -8.19 1.96 -9.02
CA VAL A 304 -8.95 3.11 -9.51
C VAL A 304 -10.28 3.11 -8.74
N PRO A 305 -10.67 4.23 -8.08
CA PRO A 305 -11.97 4.33 -7.44
C PRO A 305 -13.04 3.83 -8.38
N GLY A 306 -13.74 2.76 -7.98
CA GLY A 306 -14.81 2.24 -8.80
C GLY A 306 -15.87 3.33 -8.98
N GLU A 307 -16.47 3.35 -10.16
CA GLU A 307 -17.62 4.20 -10.40
C GLU A 307 -18.88 3.42 -10.05
N ALA A 308 -19.90 4.11 -9.52
CA ALA A 308 -21.20 3.52 -9.34
C ALA A 308 -21.72 3.01 -10.69
N THR A 309 -22.16 1.76 -10.74
CA THR A 309 -22.64 1.15 -11.99
C THR A 309 -24.07 0.63 -11.81
N ALA A 310 -24.83 0.58 -12.90
CA ALA A 310 -26.14 -0.03 -12.90
C ALA A 310 -26.36 -0.81 -14.20
N ARG A 311 -26.77 -2.08 -14.09
CA ARG A 311 -27.20 -2.89 -15.25
C ARG A 311 -28.66 -2.62 -15.58
N LEU A 312 -28.94 -2.22 -16.81
CA LEU A 312 -30.31 -1.96 -17.27
C LEU A 312 -31.00 -3.29 -17.61
N ALA A 313 -32.12 -3.58 -16.93
CA ALA A 313 -32.93 -4.76 -17.21
C ALA A 313 -33.74 -4.56 -18.51
N GLY A 314 -33.79 -5.57 -19.37
CA GLY A 314 -34.55 -5.51 -20.64
C GLY A 314 -34.04 -4.48 -21.65
N PHE A 315 -32.84 -3.95 -21.45
CA PHE A 315 -32.23 -2.99 -22.35
C PHE A 315 -31.21 -3.70 -23.24
N SER A 316 -31.59 -3.96 -24.49
CA SER A 316 -30.63 -4.37 -25.51
C SER A 316 -30.05 -3.11 -26.16
N LEU A 317 -28.73 -2.98 -26.10
CA LEU A 317 -28.02 -1.98 -26.90
C LEU A 317 -27.93 -2.51 -28.34
N PRO A 318 -28.46 -1.79 -29.34
CA PRO A 318 -28.11 -2.06 -30.72
C PRO A 318 -26.60 -1.89 -30.87
N ALA A 319 -25.88 -2.99 -31.06
CA ALA A 319 -24.43 -2.94 -31.22
C ALA A 319 -24.08 -2.92 -32.70
N PHE A 320 -23.23 -1.98 -33.10
CA PHE A 320 -22.50 -2.11 -34.35
C PHE A 320 -21.36 -3.11 -34.12
N ALA A 321 -21.55 -4.35 -34.58
CA ALA A 321 -20.52 -5.39 -34.51
C ALA A 321 -20.09 -5.78 -35.93
N ILE A 322 -18.81 -5.51 -36.26
CA ILE A 322 -18.10 -6.14 -37.38
C ILE A 322 -17.68 -7.58 -36.99
N GLY A 323 -18.23 -8.15 -35.91
CA GLY A 323 -17.94 -9.53 -35.49
C GLY A 323 -18.49 -10.59 -36.46
N ALA A 324 -19.51 -10.24 -37.24
CA ALA A 324 -20.10 -11.10 -38.28
C ALA A 324 -19.59 -10.79 -39.70
N TYR A 325 -18.68 -9.81 -39.85
CA TYR A 325 -18.04 -9.52 -41.13
C TYR A 325 -16.90 -10.52 -41.40
N PRO A 326 -16.72 -10.98 -42.64
CA PRO A 326 -15.57 -11.80 -43.00
C PRO A 326 -14.26 -11.10 -42.58
N GLY A 327 -13.32 -11.81 -41.98
CA GLY A 327 -12.02 -11.27 -41.58
C GLY A 327 -10.87 -11.90 -42.36
N SER A 328 -9.63 -11.60 -41.98
CA SER A 328 -8.44 -12.26 -42.54
C SER A 328 -8.47 -13.80 -42.37
N ARG A 329 -9.18 -14.29 -41.35
CA ARG A 329 -9.42 -15.71 -41.08
C ARG A 329 -10.52 -16.35 -41.95
N SER A 330 -11.34 -15.56 -42.65
CA SER A 330 -12.39 -16.06 -43.54
C SER A 330 -11.83 -16.53 -44.88
N SER A 331 -12.60 -17.36 -45.58
CA SER A 331 -12.24 -17.82 -46.93
C SER A 331 -12.27 -16.63 -47.91
N ALA A 332 -11.42 -16.68 -48.95
CA ALA A 332 -11.41 -15.64 -49.98
C ALA A 332 -12.76 -15.54 -50.71
N GLN A 333 -13.49 -16.66 -50.83
CA GLN A 333 -14.83 -16.68 -51.41
C GLN A 333 -15.84 -15.90 -50.57
N ALA A 334 -15.86 -16.12 -49.24
CA ALA A 334 -16.78 -15.40 -48.36
C ALA A 334 -16.54 -13.88 -48.37
N ILE A 335 -15.29 -13.45 -48.52
CA ILE A 335 -14.95 -12.02 -48.67
C ILE A 335 -15.48 -11.48 -50.01
N ARG A 336 -15.30 -12.21 -51.11
CA ARG A 336 -15.81 -11.81 -52.43
C ARG A 336 -17.33 -11.73 -52.46
N ASP A 337 -18.03 -12.70 -51.88
CA ASP A 337 -19.49 -12.73 -51.85
C ASP A 337 -20.04 -11.49 -51.12
N LYS A 338 -19.40 -11.09 -50.02
CA LYS A 338 -19.75 -9.87 -49.28
C LYS A 338 -19.46 -8.60 -50.06
N LEU A 339 -18.28 -8.49 -50.67
CA LEU A 339 -17.93 -7.34 -51.50
C LEU A 339 -18.86 -7.20 -52.71
N ALA A 340 -19.23 -8.31 -53.37
CA ALA A 340 -20.17 -8.32 -54.48
C ALA A 340 -21.58 -7.86 -54.07
N ALA A 341 -22.07 -8.31 -52.91
CA ALA A 341 -23.39 -7.93 -52.40
C ALA A 341 -23.53 -6.42 -52.17
N ASP A 342 -22.43 -5.74 -51.83
CA ASP A 342 -22.37 -4.28 -51.63
C ASP A 342 -21.81 -3.52 -52.86
N GLY A 343 -21.69 -4.19 -54.02
CA GLY A 343 -21.26 -3.56 -55.28
C GLY A 343 -19.78 -3.17 -55.35
N VAL A 344 -18.93 -3.74 -54.49
CA VAL A 344 -17.48 -3.47 -54.44
C VAL A 344 -16.71 -4.46 -55.34
N PRO A 345 -15.71 -4.01 -56.12
CA PRO A 345 -14.98 -4.89 -57.03
C PRO A 345 -14.28 -6.06 -56.34
N VAL A 346 -14.60 -7.29 -56.74
CA VAL A 346 -14.12 -8.56 -56.15
C VAL A 346 -12.80 -9.10 -56.71
N SER A 347 -12.14 -8.33 -57.58
CA SER A 347 -10.82 -8.69 -58.14
C SER A 347 -9.70 -8.44 -57.13
N GLY A 348 -8.66 -9.28 -57.18
CA GLY A 348 -7.46 -9.11 -56.37
C GLY A 348 -7.06 -10.33 -55.52
N ARG A 349 -5.89 -10.23 -54.90
CA ARG A 349 -5.38 -11.21 -53.92
C ARG A 349 -6.12 -11.07 -52.60
N LYS A 350 -6.06 -12.09 -51.72
CA LYS A 350 -6.80 -12.11 -50.46
C LYS A 350 -6.54 -10.86 -49.61
N ASP A 351 -5.31 -10.37 -49.55
CA ASP A 351 -4.96 -9.17 -48.78
C ASP A 351 -5.60 -7.89 -49.36
N GLU A 352 -5.68 -7.79 -50.69
CA GLU A 352 -6.37 -6.68 -51.38
C GLU A 352 -7.88 -6.73 -51.14
N LEU A 353 -8.46 -7.94 -51.08
CA LEU A 353 -9.88 -8.14 -50.75
C LEU A 353 -10.18 -7.77 -49.29
N VAL A 354 -9.26 -8.06 -48.36
CA VAL A 354 -9.36 -7.62 -46.96
C VAL A 354 -9.29 -6.09 -46.86
N GLY A 355 -8.40 -5.45 -47.63
CA GLY A 355 -8.32 -3.99 -47.70
C GLY A 355 -9.63 -3.35 -48.17
N LYS A 356 -10.20 -3.84 -49.28
CA LYS A 356 -11.51 -3.40 -49.78
C LYS A 356 -12.64 -3.62 -48.79
N LEU A 357 -12.58 -4.71 -48.03
CA LEU A 357 -13.58 -5.01 -47.01
C LEU A 357 -13.47 -4.05 -45.82
N ALA A 358 -12.25 -3.66 -45.42
CA ALA A 358 -12.04 -2.64 -44.41
C ALA A 358 -12.58 -1.27 -44.86
N GLU A 359 -12.34 -0.89 -46.11
CA GLU A 359 -12.89 0.34 -46.71
C GLU A 359 -14.43 0.33 -46.73
N LEU A 360 -15.03 -0.79 -47.13
CA LEU A 360 -16.49 -0.96 -47.09
C LEU A 360 -17.04 -0.84 -45.66
N ALA A 361 -16.36 -1.43 -44.68
CA ALA A 361 -16.75 -1.32 -43.28
C ALA A 361 -16.66 0.13 -42.76
N VAL A 362 -15.61 0.86 -43.12
CA VAL A 362 -15.48 2.30 -42.81
C VAL A 362 -16.61 3.10 -43.45
N LYS A 363 -16.91 2.85 -44.73
CA LYS A 363 -18.00 3.52 -45.44
C LYS A 363 -19.35 3.29 -44.75
N LYS A 364 -19.68 2.04 -44.45
CA LYS A 364 -20.91 1.68 -43.72
C LYS A 364 -20.96 2.32 -42.32
N TYR A 365 -19.83 2.36 -41.61
CA TYR A 365 -19.74 3.05 -40.32
C TYR A 365 -20.03 4.55 -40.45
N VAL A 366 -19.45 5.22 -41.46
CA VAL A 366 -19.70 6.66 -41.71
C VAL A 366 -21.17 6.93 -42.03
N GLU A 367 -21.83 6.05 -42.79
CA GLU A 367 -23.25 6.16 -43.11
C GLU A 367 -24.15 6.08 -41.85
N VAL A 368 -23.80 5.23 -40.88
CA VAL A 368 -24.56 5.08 -39.62
C VAL A 368 -24.08 5.99 -38.49
N LYS A 369 -22.92 6.64 -38.63
CA LYS A 369 -22.30 7.47 -37.60
C LYS A 369 -23.24 8.54 -37.04
N PRO A 370 -24.02 9.31 -37.85
CA PRO A 370 -24.95 10.29 -37.31
C PRO A 370 -26.00 9.67 -36.39
N GLN A 371 -26.53 8.49 -36.74
CA GLN A 371 -27.52 7.78 -35.93
C GLN A 371 -26.90 7.23 -34.63
N LEU A 372 -25.66 6.76 -34.68
CA LEU A 372 -24.91 6.36 -33.50
C LEU A 372 -24.63 7.56 -32.58
N ASP A 373 -24.22 8.69 -33.14
CA ASP A 373 -23.97 9.92 -32.40
C ASP A 373 -25.24 10.46 -31.75
N ASP A 374 -26.38 10.46 -32.47
CA ASP A 374 -27.69 10.86 -31.94
C ASP A 374 -28.12 9.91 -30.80
N PHE A 375 -27.97 8.60 -31.01
CA PHE A 375 -28.34 7.59 -30.01
C PHE A 375 -27.47 7.71 -28.75
N PHE A 376 -26.14 7.74 -28.87
CA PHE A 376 -25.25 7.88 -27.71
C PHE A 376 -25.26 9.28 -27.12
N GLY A 377 -25.57 10.31 -27.91
CA GLY A 377 -25.83 11.66 -27.43
C GLY A 377 -27.06 11.71 -26.52
N ALA A 378 -28.15 11.06 -26.93
CA ALA A 378 -29.34 10.87 -26.10
C ALA A 378 -29.07 9.96 -24.89
N ASN A 379 -28.14 9.00 -25.02
CA ASN A 379 -27.82 7.98 -24.02
C ASN A 379 -26.41 8.14 -23.42
N ARG A 380 -25.99 9.39 -23.15
CA ARG A 380 -24.62 9.78 -22.72
C ARG A 380 -24.03 9.06 -21.51
N PHE A 381 -24.86 8.38 -20.70
CA PHE A 381 -24.44 7.67 -19.49
C PHE A 381 -24.28 6.16 -19.68
N ILE A 382 -24.63 5.64 -20.86
CA ILE A 382 -24.49 4.21 -21.16
C ILE A 382 -23.06 3.94 -21.61
N ARG A 383 -22.35 3.10 -20.85
CA ARG A 383 -21.02 2.61 -21.21
C ARG A 383 -21.11 1.16 -21.66
N VAL A 384 -20.54 0.87 -22.83
CA VAL A 384 -20.45 -0.50 -23.38
C VAL A 384 -19.08 -1.06 -22.99
N ASN A 385 -19.04 -2.22 -22.35
CA ASN A 385 -17.78 -2.91 -22.08
C ASN A 385 -17.11 -3.33 -23.40
N LYS A 386 -15.78 -3.50 -23.42
CA LYS A 386 -14.96 -3.72 -24.62
C LYS A 386 -15.36 -4.92 -25.51
N SER A 387 -16.24 -5.80 -25.03
CA SER A 387 -16.80 -6.92 -25.81
C SER A 387 -18.30 -6.74 -25.97
N PRO A 388 -18.88 -6.96 -27.17
CA PRO A 388 -20.32 -6.92 -27.35
C PRO A 388 -21.00 -7.91 -26.37
N PRO A 389 -22.01 -7.48 -25.60
CA PRO A 389 -22.77 -8.38 -24.74
C PRO A 389 -23.38 -9.52 -25.55
N VAL A 390 -23.56 -10.68 -24.92
CA VAL A 390 -24.17 -11.88 -25.55
C VAL A 390 -25.58 -11.58 -26.09
N ASP A 391 -26.28 -10.61 -25.50
CA ASP A 391 -27.66 -10.22 -25.82
C ASP A 391 -27.79 -8.90 -26.63
N CYS A 392 -26.74 -8.51 -27.36
CA CYS A 392 -26.80 -7.34 -28.21
C CYS A 392 -27.69 -7.57 -29.45
N GLY A 393 -28.66 -6.67 -29.68
CA GLY A 393 -29.41 -6.61 -30.92
C GLY A 393 -28.53 -6.10 -32.06
N ARG A 394 -28.80 -6.54 -33.29
CA ARG A 394 -28.17 -5.97 -34.49
C ARG A 394 -28.79 -4.60 -34.79
N PHE A 395 -27.98 -3.65 -35.24
CA PHE A 395 -28.49 -2.34 -35.65
C PHE A 395 -29.46 -2.51 -36.85
N PRO A 396 -30.65 -1.90 -36.85
CA PRO A 396 -31.69 -2.12 -37.86
C PRO A 396 -31.26 -1.83 -39.30
N VAL A 397 -30.34 -0.88 -39.49
CA VAL A 397 -29.77 -0.51 -40.81
C VAL A 397 -28.94 -1.64 -41.45
N LEU A 398 -28.71 -2.75 -40.73
CA LEU A 398 -27.95 -3.91 -41.20
C LEU A 398 -28.76 -5.23 -41.19
N GLU A 399 -30.08 -5.18 -41.04
CA GLU A 399 -30.95 -6.37 -41.14
C GLU A 399 -30.86 -7.05 -42.52
N ASP A 400 -30.48 -6.31 -43.57
CA ASP A 400 -30.24 -6.85 -44.92
C ASP A 400 -29.00 -7.77 -45.03
N CYS A 401 -28.28 -7.98 -43.94
CA CYS A 401 -27.22 -8.98 -43.82
C CYS A 401 -27.65 -10.11 -42.87
N ALA A 402 -28.77 -10.74 -43.17
CA ALA A 402 -29.14 -12.00 -42.52
C ALA A 402 -28.07 -13.06 -42.80
N LEU A 403 -27.46 -13.58 -41.74
CA LEU A 403 -26.73 -14.84 -41.80
C LEU A 403 -27.79 -15.96 -41.82
N LYS A 404 -27.80 -16.76 -42.87
CA LYS A 404 -28.25 -18.15 -42.75
C LYS A 404 -27.14 -18.97 -42.11
#